data_AF-A0A6J8D2I0-F1
#
_entry.id   AF-A0A6J8D2I0-F1
#
_cell.length_a   1.000
_cell.length_b   1.000
_cell.length_c   1.000
_cell.angle_alpha   90.00
_cell.angle_beta   90.00
_cell.angle_gamma   90.00
#
_symmetry.space_group_name_H-M   'P 1'
#
loop_
_entity.id
_entity.type
_entity.pdbx_description
1 polymer ?
#
loop_
_entity_poly.entity_id
_entity_poly.type
_entity_poly.pdbx_seq_one_letter_code
_entity_poly.pdbx_strand_id
1 'polypeptide(L)'
;MDAVQVKHKSEGVKHCCYGTCNSDTRYRHRDDMKDVFFIPFPKPITQREKCERWIKACGRLKEDFNVDKIKRYTYMCSKHFVGGKGPTDIHPDPMPALLHNDEQVSVFRSSMFTFFISTL
;
A
#
# COMPACT_ATOMS: atom_id res chain seq x y z
N MET A 1 -41.70 -0.13 18.44
CA MET A 1 -40.89 0.57 17.40
C MET A 1 -39.47 0.52 17.91
N ASP A 2 -38.79 -0.59 17.68
CA ASP A 2 -37.52 -0.86 18.35
C ASP A 2 -36.36 -0.26 17.56
N ALA A 3 -35.62 0.62 18.23
CA ALA A 3 -34.45 1.27 17.68
C ALA A 3 -33.36 0.24 17.36
N VAL A 4 -33.07 0.04 16.07
CA VAL A 4 -31.88 -0.71 15.63
C VAL A 4 -30.65 0.11 16.01
N GLN A 5 -30.02 -0.25 17.13
CA GLN A 5 -28.75 0.31 17.55
C GLN A 5 -27.67 -0.12 16.56
N VAL A 6 -27.35 0.73 15.59
CA VAL A 6 -26.21 0.55 14.69
C VAL A 6 -24.94 0.73 15.52
N LYS A 7 -24.28 -0.37 15.88
CA LYS A 7 -22.99 -0.34 16.57
C LYS A 7 -21.95 0.26 15.63
N HIS A 8 -21.61 1.52 15.84
CA HIS A 8 -20.49 2.16 15.15
C HIS A 8 -19.18 1.57 15.68
N LYS A 9 -18.63 0.59 14.95
CA LYS A 9 -17.27 0.08 15.16
C LYS A 9 -16.31 1.22 14.83
N SER A 10 -15.49 1.64 15.80
CA SER A 10 -14.42 2.60 15.55
C SER A 10 -13.44 2.00 14.55
N GLU A 11 -13.44 2.55 13.34
CA GLU A 11 -12.54 2.12 12.29
C GLU A 11 -11.16 2.75 12.57
N GLY A 12 -10.18 1.92 12.95
CA GLY A 12 -8.82 2.41 13.19
C GLY A 12 -8.20 3.06 11.95
N VAL A 13 -7.18 3.88 12.16
CA VAL A 13 -6.46 4.54 11.07
C VAL A 13 -5.82 3.49 10.14
N LYS A 14 -6.09 3.60 8.83
CA LYS A 14 -5.49 2.74 7.80
C LYS A 14 -4.58 3.58 6.92
N HIS A 15 -3.37 3.08 6.71
CA HIS A 15 -2.37 3.66 5.82
C HIS A 15 -2.10 2.69 4.67
N CYS A 16 -1.95 3.22 3.45
CA CYS A 16 -1.61 2.39 2.31
C CYS A 16 -0.17 1.88 2.43
N CYS A 17 0.04 0.58 2.17
CA CYS A 17 1.37 -0.03 2.19
C CYS A 17 2.12 0.10 0.85
N TYR A 18 1.50 0.67 -0.18
CA TYR A 18 2.13 0.84 -1.49
C TYR A 18 3.27 1.87 -1.41
N GLY A 19 4.40 1.64 -2.09
CA GLY A 19 5.64 2.41 -1.91
C GLY A 19 5.49 3.91 -2.16
N THR A 20 4.78 4.28 -3.22
CA THR A 20 4.59 5.66 -3.66
C THR A 20 3.28 6.29 -3.18
N CYS A 21 2.50 5.58 -2.35
CA CYS A 21 1.17 6.02 -1.92
C CYS A 21 1.18 6.57 -0.49
N ASN A 22 0.55 7.71 -0.30
CA ASN A 22 0.34 8.35 1.00
C ASN A 22 -1.15 8.37 1.42
N SER A 23 -2.01 7.60 0.75
CA SER A 23 -3.43 7.49 1.09
C SER A 23 -3.61 6.98 2.52
N ASP A 24 -4.43 7.72 3.29
CA ASP A 24 -4.61 7.54 4.72
C ASP A 24 -6.03 7.93 5.12
N THR A 25 -6.68 7.10 5.95
CA THR A 25 -8.06 7.36 6.39
C THR A 25 -8.22 8.61 7.25
N ARG A 26 -7.15 9.18 7.80
CA ARG A 26 -7.19 10.48 8.50
C ARG A 26 -7.53 11.63 7.55
N TYR A 27 -7.25 11.46 6.26
CA TYR A 27 -7.42 12.49 5.25
C TYR A 27 -8.55 12.19 4.26
N ARG A 28 -9.60 11.49 4.71
CA ARG A 28 -10.80 11.16 3.90
C ARG A 28 -11.49 12.38 3.27
N HIS A 29 -11.29 13.58 3.83
CA HIS A 29 -11.87 14.82 3.33
C HIS A 29 -11.15 15.38 2.09
N ARG A 30 -9.97 14.87 1.73
CA ARG A 30 -9.24 15.32 0.54
C ARG A 30 -9.92 14.81 -0.72
N ASP A 31 -9.88 15.61 -1.79
CA ASP A 31 -10.46 15.23 -3.08
C ASP A 31 -9.85 13.95 -3.65
N ASP A 32 -8.56 13.73 -3.45
CA ASP A 32 -7.85 12.53 -3.90
C ASP A 32 -8.26 11.26 -3.12
N MET A 33 -8.94 11.41 -1.97
CA MET A 33 -9.41 10.31 -1.13
C MET A 33 -10.90 10.03 -1.30
N LYS A 34 -11.60 10.80 -2.13
CA LYS A 34 -13.01 10.56 -2.46
C LYS A 34 -13.16 9.19 -3.12
N ASP A 35 -14.10 8.39 -2.62
CA ASP A 35 -14.39 7.02 -3.09
C ASP A 35 -13.22 6.02 -2.94
N VAL A 36 -12.16 6.40 -2.22
CA VAL A 36 -11.02 5.51 -1.93
C VAL A 36 -11.34 4.65 -0.72
N PHE A 37 -11.24 3.34 -0.90
CA PHE A 37 -11.37 2.37 0.18
C PHE A 37 -10.09 1.55 0.35
N PHE A 38 -9.96 0.92 1.52
CA PHE A 38 -8.76 0.18 1.91
C PHE A 38 -9.05 -1.31 1.95
N ILE A 39 -8.27 -2.06 1.20
CA ILE A 39 -8.36 -3.50 1.02
C ILE A 39 -7.32 -4.17 1.92
N PRO A 40 -7.70 -5.16 2.74
CA PRO A 40 -6.76 -5.90 3.56
C PRO A 40 -5.73 -6.64 2.70
N PHE A 41 -4.46 -6.58 3.10
CA PHE A 41 -3.41 -7.31 2.42
C PHE A 41 -3.58 -8.83 2.60
N PRO A 42 -3.40 -9.66 1.55
CA PRO A 42 -3.45 -11.11 1.62
C PRO A 42 -2.53 -11.64 2.72
N LYS A 43 -3.02 -12.58 3.54
CA LYS A 43 -2.23 -13.10 4.64
C LYS A 43 -1.29 -14.19 4.15
N PRO A 44 0.00 -14.16 4.55
CA PRO A 44 0.96 -15.13 4.06
C PRO A 44 0.63 -16.55 4.49
N ILE A 45 -0.02 -16.72 5.65
CA ILE A 45 -0.43 -18.04 6.18
C ILE A 45 -1.44 -18.73 5.25
N THR A 46 -2.39 -17.97 4.69
CA THR A 46 -3.49 -18.54 3.89
C THR A 46 -3.30 -18.36 2.38
N GLN A 47 -2.60 -17.32 1.97
CA GLN A 47 -2.49 -16.87 0.58
C GLN A 47 -1.06 -16.39 0.27
N ARG A 48 -0.07 -17.24 0.55
CA ARG A 48 1.36 -16.89 0.41
C ARG A 48 1.72 -16.35 -0.99
N GLU A 49 1.34 -17.07 -2.04
CA GLU A 49 1.67 -16.67 -3.42
C GLU A 49 1.05 -15.32 -3.82
N LYS A 50 -0.20 -15.07 -3.39
CA LYS A 50 -0.87 -13.78 -3.61
C LYS A 50 -0.19 -12.66 -2.82
N CYS A 51 0.19 -12.94 -1.58
CA CYS A 51 0.93 -12.02 -0.72
C CYS A 51 2.25 -11.60 -1.38
N GLU A 52 3.04 -12.56 -1.88
CA GLU A 52 4.31 -12.31 -2.57
C GLU A 52 4.13 -11.48 -3.85
N ARG A 53 3.09 -11.77 -4.66
CA ARG A 53 2.76 -10.96 -5.84
C ARG A 53 2.43 -9.51 -5.49
N TRP A 54 1.63 -9.29 -4.44
CA TRP A 54 1.29 -7.95 -3.97
C TRP A 54 2.51 -7.21 -3.40
N ILE A 55 3.40 -7.91 -2.69
CA ILE A 55 4.65 -7.33 -2.18
C ILE A 55 5.51 -6.82 -3.34
N LYS A 56 5.67 -7.64 -4.39
CA LYS A 56 6.42 -7.26 -5.60
C LYS A 56 5.81 -6.04 -6.29
N ALA A 57 4.49 -5.95 -6.34
CA ALA A 57 3.79 -4.82 -6.94
C ALA A 57 3.95 -3.51 -6.14
N CYS A 58 4.10 -3.57 -4.81
CA CYS A 58 4.24 -2.38 -3.96
C CYS A 58 5.47 -1.50 -4.28
N GLY A 59 6.49 -2.04 -4.96
CA GLY A 59 7.70 -1.28 -5.31
C GLY A 59 8.55 -0.84 -4.13
N ARG A 60 8.44 -1.54 -2.99
CA ARG A 60 9.29 -1.31 -1.81
C ARG A 60 10.50 -2.23 -1.83
N LEU A 61 11.59 -1.81 -1.19
CA LEU A 61 12.75 -2.67 -0.99
C LEU A 61 12.35 -3.90 -0.17
N LYS A 62 12.89 -5.07 -0.54
CA LYS A 62 12.57 -6.36 0.10
C LYS A 62 12.96 -6.38 1.58
N GLU A 63 13.98 -5.62 1.96
CA GLU A 63 14.43 -5.47 3.35
C GLU A 63 13.37 -4.77 4.21
N ASP A 64 12.70 -3.76 3.64
CA ASP A 64 11.69 -2.95 4.33
C ASP A 64 10.29 -3.59 4.31
N PHE A 65 9.95 -4.28 3.22
CA PHE A 65 8.63 -4.84 3.01
C PHE A 65 8.71 -6.26 2.43
N ASN A 66 8.53 -7.24 3.30
CA ASN A 66 8.52 -8.66 2.96
C ASN A 66 7.37 -9.40 3.67
N VAL A 67 7.29 -10.70 3.40
CA VAL A 67 6.24 -11.61 3.88
C VAL A 67 6.10 -11.56 5.41
N ASP A 68 7.21 -11.50 6.15
CA ASP A 68 7.23 -11.50 7.61
C ASP A 68 6.79 -10.15 8.21
N LYS A 69 6.89 -9.07 7.43
CA LYS A 69 6.42 -7.74 7.83
C LYS A 69 4.91 -7.54 7.60
N ILE A 70 4.23 -8.47 6.91
CA ILE A 70 2.79 -8.37 6.67
C ILE A 70 2.00 -8.64 7.96
N LYS A 71 1.31 -7.62 8.46
CA LYS A 71 0.50 -7.69 9.69
C LYS A 71 -0.99 -7.73 9.36
N ARG A 72 -1.81 -7.94 10.41
CA ARG A 72 -3.28 -7.90 10.27
C ARG A 72 -3.80 -6.57 9.73
N TYR A 73 -3.12 -5.47 10.07
CA TYR A 73 -3.47 -4.09 9.69
C TYR A 73 -2.71 -3.56 8.47
N THR A 74 -2.07 -4.43 7.68
CA THR A 74 -1.51 -4.00 6.40
C THR A 74 -2.64 -3.86 5.40
N TYR A 75 -2.76 -2.69 4.78
CA TYR A 75 -3.83 -2.36 3.83
C TYR A 75 -3.25 -1.72 2.56
N MET A 76 -3.95 -1.91 1.45
CA MET A 76 -3.69 -1.24 0.17
C MET A 76 -4.93 -0.45 -0.24
N CYS A 77 -4.79 0.74 -0.80
CA CYS A 77 -5.95 1.51 -1.24
C CYS A 77 -6.40 1.05 -2.63
N SER A 78 -7.67 1.28 -2.94
CA SER A 78 -8.30 0.81 -4.17
C SER A 78 -7.67 1.40 -5.44
N LYS A 79 -6.98 2.55 -5.36
CA LYS A 79 -6.29 3.22 -6.47
C LYS A 79 -5.27 2.32 -7.19
N HIS A 80 -4.70 1.35 -6.50
CA HIS A 80 -3.68 0.46 -7.07
C HIS A 80 -4.25 -0.72 -7.86
N PHE A 81 -5.57 -0.79 -8.01
CA PHE A 81 -6.25 -1.83 -8.79
C PHE A 81 -6.92 -1.21 -10.01
N VAL A 82 -7.09 -2.02 -11.05
CA VAL A 82 -7.69 -1.58 -12.31
C VAL A 82 -9.06 -0.94 -12.06
N GLY A 83 -9.21 0.31 -12.52
CA GLY A 83 -10.43 1.10 -12.36
C GLY A 83 -10.78 1.49 -10.92
N GLY A 84 -9.88 1.35 -9.95
CA GLY A 84 -10.15 1.73 -8.57
C GLY A 84 -11.10 0.79 -7.82
N LYS A 85 -11.32 -0.42 -8.33
CA LYS A 85 -12.35 -1.36 -7.83
C LYS A 85 -11.82 -2.43 -6.87
N GLY A 86 -10.52 -2.42 -6.57
CA GLY A 86 -9.88 -3.48 -5.82
C GLY A 86 -9.65 -4.76 -6.64
N PRO A 87 -9.27 -5.87 -6.01
CA PRO A 87 -9.02 -7.14 -6.70
C PRO A 87 -10.32 -7.71 -7.25
N THR A 88 -10.32 -8.04 -8.53
CA THR A 88 -11.43 -8.69 -9.25
C THR A 88 -11.01 -10.08 -9.72
N ASP A 89 -11.94 -10.89 -10.20
CA ASP A 89 -11.61 -12.24 -10.72
C ASP A 89 -10.69 -12.17 -11.95
N ILE A 90 -10.83 -11.12 -12.77
CA ILE A 90 -10.03 -10.89 -13.97
C ILE A 90 -8.68 -10.25 -13.60
N HIS A 91 -8.69 -9.30 -12.66
CA HIS A 91 -7.51 -8.56 -12.20
C HIS A 91 -7.37 -8.68 -10.68
N PRO A 92 -6.83 -9.79 -10.16
CA PRO A 92 -6.76 -10.06 -8.72
C PRO A 92 -5.59 -9.35 -8.02
N ASP A 93 -4.68 -8.77 -8.80
CA ASP A 93 -3.44 -8.17 -8.33
C ASP A 93 -3.42 -6.65 -8.53
N PRO A 94 -2.71 -5.92 -7.65
CA PRO A 94 -2.45 -4.52 -7.87
C PRO A 94 -1.50 -4.30 -9.05
N MET A 95 -1.65 -3.15 -9.69
CA MET A 95 -0.73 -2.69 -10.72
C MET A 95 0.67 -2.51 -10.13
N PRO A 96 1.74 -2.88 -10.84
CA PRO A 96 3.11 -2.79 -10.31
C PRO A 96 3.63 -1.34 -10.32
N ALA A 97 4.36 -0.96 -9.27
CA ALA A 97 4.95 0.36 -9.13
C ALA A 97 6.03 0.66 -10.18
N LEU A 98 6.63 -0.39 -10.75
CA LEU A 98 7.68 -0.29 -11.77
C LEU A 98 7.18 0.28 -13.11
N LEU A 99 5.87 0.33 -13.35
CA LEU A 99 5.31 0.93 -14.57
C LEU A 99 5.17 2.47 -14.51
N HIS A 100 5.76 3.14 -13.52
CA HIS A 100 5.93 4.60 -13.53
C HIS A 100 7.37 5.04 -13.90
N ASN A 101 8.24 4.11 -14.29
CA ASN A 101 9.68 4.38 -14.47
C ASN A 101 10.29 3.75 -15.73
N ASP A 102 9.62 3.82 -16.88
CA ASP A 102 10.31 3.59 -18.17
C ASP A 102 11.00 4.86 -18.71
N GLU A 103 10.99 5.96 -17.95
CA GLU A 103 11.83 7.12 -18.23
C GLU A 103 12.39 7.73 -16.94
N GLN A 104 13.21 7.00 -16.18
CA GLN A 104 14.38 7.55 -15.46
C GLN A 104 15.22 6.39 -14.87
N VAL A 105 15.99 5.77 -15.74
CA VAL A 105 17.16 4.95 -15.41
C VAL A 105 18.23 5.83 -14.73
N SER A 106 18.96 5.26 -13.75
CA SER A 106 20.32 5.63 -13.31
C SER A 106 20.63 6.73 -12.27
N VAL A 107 19.73 7.62 -11.82
CA VAL A 107 20.20 8.78 -11.00
C VAL A 107 20.07 8.64 -9.47
N PHE A 108 19.21 7.78 -8.93
CA PHE A 108 18.97 7.73 -7.47
C PHE A 108 19.90 6.79 -6.67
N ARG A 109 21.18 6.71 -7.08
CA ARG A 109 22.26 6.21 -6.22
C ARG A 109 23.22 7.31 -5.75
N SER A 110 22.87 8.57 -5.95
CA SER A 110 23.73 9.71 -5.58
C SER A 110 22.94 10.82 -4.89
N SER A 111 22.44 10.60 -3.67
CA SER A 111 22.20 11.68 -2.69
C SER A 111 21.72 11.17 -1.32
N MET A 112 22.45 10.27 -0.66
CA MET A 112 22.36 10.15 0.82
C MET A 112 23.56 9.42 1.44
N PHE A 113 24.78 9.75 1.02
CA PHE A 113 26.01 9.27 1.70
C PHE A 113 27.11 10.33 1.64
N THR A 114 26.84 11.54 2.15
CA THR A 114 27.87 12.57 2.37
C THR A 114 27.69 13.36 3.67
N PHE A 115 27.17 12.74 4.73
CA PHE A 115 27.18 13.35 6.07
C PHE A 115 27.69 12.38 7.12
N PHE A 116 28.91 11.87 6.94
CA PHE A 116 29.80 11.41 8.01
C PHE A 116 31.13 11.15 7.30
N ILE A 117 32.06 12.12 7.28
CA ILE A 117 33.47 12.07 7.70
C ILE A 117 34.11 13.40 7.25
N SER A 118 34.21 14.37 8.17
CA SER A 118 35.15 15.51 8.22
C SER A 118 34.63 16.35 9.39
N THR A 119 35.17 16.22 10.60
CA THR A 119 36.45 16.85 10.96
C THR A 119 37.21 16.02 12.00
N LEU A 120 38.49 15.80 11.72
CA LEU A 120 39.55 15.80 12.72
C LEU A 120 39.63 17.17 13.41
#